data_AF-A0A2T7G015-F1
#
_entry.id   AF-A0A2T7G015-F1
#
_cell.length_a   1.000
_cell.length_b   1.000
_cell.length_c   1.000
_cell.angle_alpha   90.00
_cell.angle_beta   90.00
_cell.angle_gamma   90.00
#
_symmetry.space_group_name_H-M   'P 1'
#
loop_
_entity.id
_entity.type
_entity.pdbx_description
1 polymer ?
#
loop_
_entity_poly.entity_id
_entity_poly.type
_entity_poly.pdbx_seq_one_letter_code
_entity_poly.pdbx_strand_id
1 'polypeptide(L)'
;MKTPFLTALTLGLFTAVTAQAQTSTFAAEDFTAGAYTATDGEALYQSFCAGCHMPDGSGAEGAGEYPALANNQNLEFSAYAAHVIINGQGAMPALGSFLDDEQMVSLLTYLQTNLGNDYEPDATLELVADTRPFDPEEELAEHEIQEQRRMDATGVPADIVVRHAVPGSDFPILSAVEVPRDATLVYLSGTVPQVVDEDADRGSADRYGDTKAQTISTLASIEEKLTSLDLSMGDVIKMQVYLVAPDGSETMDFSGFMEGYVQYFGTDEQPNLPTRSVFEVAGLANPAWLVEIEVVAVRGE
;
A
#
# COMPACT_ATOMS: atom_id res chain seq x y z
N MET A 1 98.46 28.57 -30.36
CA MET A 1 98.57 27.98 -29.00
C MET A 1 97.21 27.40 -28.65
N LYS A 2 97.06 26.06 -28.60
CA LYS A 2 95.96 25.24 -28.01
C LYS A 2 94.53 25.48 -28.54
N THR A 3 93.67 24.56 -28.97
CA THR A 3 93.61 23.11 -29.30
C THR A 3 92.19 22.92 -29.89
N PRO A 4 91.93 21.98 -30.81
CA PRO A 4 90.62 21.86 -31.48
C PRO A 4 89.67 20.98 -30.66
N PHE A 5 88.38 21.35 -30.60
CA PHE A 5 87.33 20.49 -30.06
C PHE A 5 86.60 19.77 -31.20
N LEU A 6 86.92 18.49 -31.36
CA LEU A 6 86.06 17.48 -31.97
C LEU A 6 84.96 17.15 -30.95
N THR A 7 83.68 17.21 -31.35
CA THR A 7 82.66 16.38 -30.69
C THR A 7 81.61 15.95 -31.71
N ALA A 8 81.30 14.65 -31.63
CA ALA A 8 80.63 13.83 -32.61
C ALA A 8 79.13 14.12 -32.78
N LEU A 9 78.68 14.00 -34.04
CA LEU A 9 77.29 13.80 -34.42
C LEU A 9 76.85 12.41 -33.97
N THR A 10 76.07 12.32 -32.89
CA THR A 10 75.41 11.07 -32.48
C THR A 10 74.09 10.93 -33.25
N LEU A 11 74.10 10.01 -34.20
CA LEU A 11 72.93 9.50 -34.90
C LEU A 11 72.06 8.71 -33.90
N GLY A 12 71.00 9.32 -33.39
CA GLY A 12 69.99 8.66 -32.56
C GLY A 12 69.16 7.70 -33.41
N LEU A 13 69.34 6.41 -33.19
CA LEU A 13 68.49 5.35 -33.73
C LEU A 13 67.07 5.53 -33.17
N PHE A 14 66.11 5.88 -34.03
CA PHE A 14 64.68 5.73 -33.71
C PHE A 14 64.36 4.23 -33.69
N THR A 15 64.36 3.62 -32.51
CA THR A 15 63.62 2.38 -32.30
C THR A 15 62.14 2.71 -32.35
N ALA A 16 61.46 2.29 -33.42
CA ALA A 16 60.01 2.23 -33.44
C ALA A 16 59.58 1.27 -32.33
N VAL A 17 59.13 1.82 -31.20
CA VAL A 17 58.39 1.04 -30.20
C VAL A 17 57.07 0.70 -30.87
N THR A 18 56.92 -0.55 -31.29
CA THR A 18 55.61 -1.09 -31.65
C THR A 18 54.75 -0.99 -30.40
N ALA A 19 53.75 -0.12 -30.41
CA ALA A 19 52.71 -0.12 -29.42
C ALA A 19 51.99 -1.47 -29.51
N GLN A 20 52.34 -2.40 -28.63
CA GLN A 20 51.50 -3.54 -28.34
C GLN A 20 50.26 -2.97 -27.65
N ALA A 21 49.12 -3.03 -28.33
CA ALA A 21 47.85 -2.90 -27.65
C ALA A 21 47.82 -3.99 -26.58
N GLN A 22 48.06 -3.59 -25.34
CA GLN A 22 47.74 -4.42 -24.20
C GLN A 22 46.22 -4.46 -24.18
N THR A 23 45.64 -5.48 -24.81
CA THR A 23 44.31 -5.92 -24.46
C THR A 23 44.44 -6.39 -23.02
N SER A 24 44.19 -5.48 -22.10
CA SER A 24 43.79 -5.84 -20.75
C SER A 24 42.50 -6.63 -20.93
N THR A 25 42.63 -7.94 -21.10
CA THR A 25 41.58 -8.87 -20.70
C THR A 25 41.40 -8.61 -19.21
N PHE A 26 40.54 -7.65 -18.90
CA PHE A 26 39.72 -7.77 -17.71
C PHE A 26 39.01 -9.09 -17.90
N ALA A 27 39.55 -10.12 -17.24
CA ALA A 27 38.78 -11.30 -16.98
C ALA A 27 37.47 -10.79 -16.36
N ALA A 28 36.36 -11.16 -16.98
CA ALA A 28 35.05 -11.05 -16.37
C ALA A 28 35.03 -11.98 -15.17
N GLU A 29 35.66 -11.54 -14.08
CA GLU A 29 35.51 -12.07 -12.74
C GLU A 29 34.61 -11.07 -12.00
N ASP A 30 33.42 -11.55 -11.66
CA ASP A 30 32.40 -10.96 -10.78
C ASP A 30 32.11 -9.46 -10.92
N PHE A 31 31.17 -9.14 -11.81
CA PHE A 31 30.32 -7.96 -11.70
C PHE A 31 28.98 -8.28 -11.01
N THR A 32 28.99 -9.24 -10.07
CA THR A 32 27.91 -9.40 -9.10
C THR A 32 28.13 -8.40 -7.97
N ALA A 33 27.30 -7.34 -7.94
CA ALA A 33 26.91 -6.56 -6.78
C ALA A 33 27.87 -6.60 -5.56
N GLY A 34 29.02 -5.93 -5.65
CA GLY A 34 29.80 -5.57 -4.48
C GLY A 34 29.32 -4.22 -3.96
N ALA A 35 28.56 -4.22 -2.85
CA ALA A 35 28.06 -3.01 -2.21
C ALA A 35 29.20 -1.98 -2.04
N TYR A 36 28.98 -0.75 -2.51
CA TYR A 36 29.88 0.36 -2.24
C TYR A 36 29.96 0.53 -0.72
N THR A 37 31.16 0.61 -0.13
CA THR A 37 31.30 0.52 1.33
C THR A 37 31.29 1.88 2.04
N ALA A 38 31.29 2.99 1.30
CA ALA A 38 31.24 4.30 1.92
C ALA A 38 29.81 4.60 2.37
N THR A 39 29.63 4.96 3.64
CA THR A 39 28.33 5.34 4.21
C THR A 39 28.24 6.83 4.48
N ASP A 40 29.33 7.57 4.28
CA ASP A 40 29.41 9.02 4.49
C ASP A 40 28.87 9.77 3.27
N GLY A 41 28.00 10.76 3.51
CA GLY A 41 27.32 11.51 2.46
C GLY A 41 28.26 12.32 1.55
N GLU A 42 29.37 12.84 2.08
CA GLU A 42 30.38 13.55 1.28
C GLU A 42 31.11 12.59 0.34
N ALA A 43 31.56 11.45 0.86
CA ALA A 43 32.21 10.42 0.06
C ALA A 43 31.29 9.91 -1.05
N LEU A 44 30.00 9.71 -0.75
CA LEU A 44 28.98 9.34 -1.73
C LEU A 44 28.81 10.43 -2.80
N TYR A 45 28.69 11.68 -2.40
CA TYR A 45 28.61 12.81 -3.32
C TYR A 45 29.81 12.88 -4.27
N GLN A 46 31.02 12.76 -3.74
CA GLN A 46 32.25 12.81 -4.56
C GLN A 46 32.33 11.67 -5.57
N SER A 47 31.73 10.53 -5.25
CA SER A 47 31.80 9.32 -6.06
C SER A 47 30.74 9.27 -7.14
N PHE A 48 29.52 9.72 -6.83
CA PHE A 48 28.35 9.54 -7.71
C PHE A 48 27.84 10.84 -8.33
N CYS A 49 28.09 12.00 -7.72
CA CYS A 49 27.48 13.27 -8.13
C CYS A 49 28.51 14.26 -8.71
N ALA A 50 29.68 14.36 -8.08
CA ALA A 50 30.68 15.40 -8.38
C ALA A 50 31.24 15.35 -9.81
N GLY A 51 31.18 14.20 -10.49
CA GLY A 51 31.62 14.09 -11.88
C GLY A 51 30.79 14.92 -12.86
N CYS A 52 29.52 15.17 -12.53
CA CYS A 52 28.59 15.97 -13.33
C CYS A 52 28.24 17.31 -12.66
N HIS A 53 28.01 17.29 -11.34
CA HIS A 53 27.63 18.47 -10.56
C HIS A 53 28.82 19.26 -10.01
N MET A 54 30.04 18.86 -10.37
CA MET A 54 31.32 19.40 -9.89
C MET A 54 31.59 19.11 -8.40
N PRO A 55 32.86 19.06 -7.96
CA PRO A 55 33.20 18.75 -6.56
C PRO A 55 32.62 19.73 -5.53
N ASP A 56 32.36 20.97 -5.93
CA ASP A 56 31.77 22.03 -5.10
C ASP A 56 30.27 22.23 -5.32
N GLY A 57 29.64 21.42 -6.16
CA GLY A 57 28.20 21.54 -6.47
C GLY A 57 27.86 22.69 -7.40
N SER A 58 28.84 23.35 -8.02
CA SER A 58 28.59 24.49 -8.92
C SER A 58 27.85 24.13 -10.21
N GLY A 59 27.76 22.84 -10.56
CA GLY A 59 27.19 22.39 -11.84
C GLY A 59 28.10 22.69 -13.02
N ALA A 60 27.65 22.36 -14.23
CA ALA A 60 28.43 22.57 -15.45
C ALA A 60 27.53 22.86 -16.67
N GLU A 61 28.01 23.73 -17.56
CA GLU A 61 27.38 24.06 -18.83
C GLU A 61 28.33 23.76 -20.00
N GLY A 62 27.79 23.32 -21.16
CA GLY A 62 28.56 23.08 -22.38
C GLY A 62 28.01 21.92 -23.21
N ALA A 63 28.73 20.79 -23.24
CA ALA A 63 28.28 19.58 -23.93
C ALA A 63 27.05 18.90 -23.27
N GLY A 64 26.65 19.37 -22.09
CA GLY A 64 25.43 19.06 -21.37
C GLY A 64 25.09 20.20 -20.39
N GLU A 65 23.90 20.13 -19.78
CA GLU A 65 23.45 21.06 -18.73
C GLU A 65 23.31 20.26 -17.43
N TYR A 66 24.22 20.53 -16.48
CA TYR A 66 24.22 19.90 -15.16
C TYR A 66 23.94 20.98 -14.12
N PRO A 67 22.76 20.96 -13.48
CA PRO A 67 22.35 22.03 -12.59
C PRO A 67 23.26 22.10 -11.37
N ALA A 68 23.46 23.33 -10.86
CA ALA A 68 24.14 23.53 -9.59
C ALA A 68 23.35 22.87 -8.45
N LEU A 69 24.05 22.16 -7.58
CA LEU A 69 23.53 21.66 -6.31
C LEU A 69 23.88 22.60 -5.14
N ALA A 70 24.86 23.48 -5.35
CA ALA A 70 25.24 24.51 -4.40
C ALA A 70 24.19 25.62 -4.32
N ASN A 71 23.77 25.98 -3.10
CA ASN A 71 22.75 27.02 -2.82
C ASN A 71 21.44 26.81 -3.61
N ASN A 72 20.99 25.56 -3.73
CA ASN A 72 19.85 25.19 -4.57
C ASN A 72 18.58 24.96 -3.73
N GLN A 73 17.58 25.84 -3.91
CA GLN A 73 16.30 25.78 -3.20
C GLN A 73 15.49 24.49 -3.45
N ASN A 74 15.72 23.79 -4.55
CA ASN A 74 15.05 22.51 -4.80
C ASN A 74 15.51 21.40 -3.84
N LEU A 75 16.61 21.61 -3.11
CA LEU A 75 17.14 20.65 -2.15
C LEU A 75 16.60 20.87 -0.73
N GLU A 76 15.71 21.85 -0.50
CA GLU A 76 15.13 22.09 0.84
C GLU A 76 14.37 20.85 1.36
N PHE A 77 13.63 20.16 0.49
CA PHE A 77 12.90 18.94 0.84
C PHE A 77 13.53 17.72 0.19
N SER A 78 13.97 16.76 1.01
CA SER A 78 14.69 15.57 0.52
C SER A 78 13.86 14.71 -0.42
N ALA A 79 12.53 14.73 -0.32
CA ALA A 79 11.64 13.95 -1.19
C ALA A 79 11.84 14.24 -2.69
N TYR A 80 12.09 15.50 -3.04
CA TYR A 80 12.37 15.87 -4.44
C TYR A 80 13.70 15.28 -4.90
N ALA A 81 14.77 15.47 -4.12
CA ALA A 81 16.09 14.95 -4.43
C ALA A 81 16.10 13.41 -4.44
N ALA A 82 15.42 12.76 -3.50
CA ALA A 82 15.25 11.31 -3.42
C ALA A 82 14.64 10.77 -4.71
N HIS A 83 13.55 11.37 -5.19
CA HIS A 83 12.90 10.94 -6.43
C HIS A 83 13.84 11.00 -7.63
N VAL A 84 14.53 12.13 -7.80
CA VAL A 84 15.45 12.37 -8.91
C VAL A 84 16.68 11.46 -8.85
N ILE A 85 17.25 11.25 -7.66
CA ILE A 85 18.46 10.45 -7.48
C ILE A 85 18.16 8.96 -7.63
N ILE A 86 17.10 8.48 -6.99
CA ILE A 86 16.74 7.07 -7.00
C ILE A 86 16.32 6.63 -8.41
N ASN A 87 15.49 7.42 -9.08
CA ASN A 87 14.88 7.05 -10.36
C ASN A 87 15.62 7.61 -11.59
N GLY A 88 16.56 8.54 -11.38
CA GLY A 88 17.21 9.28 -12.46
C GLY A 88 16.28 10.33 -13.08
N GLN A 89 16.86 11.29 -13.80
CA GLN A 89 16.09 12.29 -14.54
C GLN A 89 16.89 12.83 -15.73
N GLY A 90 16.34 12.67 -16.94
CA GLY A 90 17.02 13.11 -18.16
C GLY A 90 18.33 12.36 -18.37
N ALA A 91 19.46 13.08 -18.34
CA ALA A 91 20.80 12.50 -18.46
C ALA A 91 21.36 11.97 -17.12
N MET A 92 20.71 12.26 -15.99
CA MET A 92 21.12 11.77 -14.68
C MET A 92 20.73 10.28 -14.54
N PRO A 93 21.69 9.38 -14.30
CA PRO A 93 21.41 7.96 -14.13
C PRO A 93 20.60 7.70 -12.86
N ALA A 94 19.80 6.63 -12.86
CA ALA A 94 19.15 6.13 -11.66
C ALA A 94 20.20 5.54 -10.71
N LEU A 95 20.35 6.13 -9.52
CA LEU A 95 21.32 5.70 -8.53
C LEU A 95 20.71 4.76 -7.47
N GLY A 96 19.40 4.51 -7.52
CA GLY A 96 18.70 3.64 -6.58
C GLY A 96 19.33 2.25 -6.47
N SER A 97 19.68 1.61 -7.60
CA SER A 97 20.28 0.26 -7.56
C SER A 97 21.76 0.23 -7.12
N PHE A 98 22.40 1.39 -6.94
CA PHE A 98 23.82 1.49 -6.60
C PHE A 98 24.06 1.87 -5.14
N LEU A 99 23.06 2.49 -4.49
CA LEU A 99 23.12 2.99 -3.14
C LEU A 99 22.01 2.35 -2.31
N ASP A 100 22.37 1.80 -1.15
CA ASP A 100 21.39 1.34 -0.17
C ASP A 100 20.65 2.52 0.50
N ASP A 101 19.67 2.22 1.35
CA ASP A 101 18.80 3.23 1.96
C ASP A 101 19.54 4.16 2.91
N GLU A 102 20.47 3.61 3.70
CA GLU A 102 21.26 4.40 4.64
C GLU A 102 22.22 5.33 3.91
N GLN A 103 22.83 4.84 2.82
CA GLN A 103 23.66 5.63 1.92
C GLN A 103 22.86 6.72 1.24
N MET A 104 21.63 6.43 0.79
CA MET A 104 20.76 7.43 0.18
C MET A 104 20.37 8.52 1.19
N VAL A 105 19.97 8.15 2.41
CA VAL A 105 19.68 9.12 3.49
C VAL A 105 20.91 9.97 3.79
N SER A 106 22.09 9.37 3.87
CA SER A 106 23.35 10.09 4.13
C SER A 106 23.70 11.05 3.00
N LEU A 107 23.50 10.65 1.74
CA LEU A 107 23.70 11.50 0.57
C LEU A 107 22.71 12.68 0.54
N LEU A 108 21.42 12.42 0.78
CA LEU A 108 20.38 13.47 0.82
C LEU A 108 20.65 14.48 1.94
N THR A 109 21.06 13.99 3.10
CA THR A 109 21.46 14.85 4.23
C THR A 109 22.64 15.75 3.85
N TYR A 110 23.70 15.20 3.24
CA TYR A 110 24.84 15.99 2.78
C TYR A 110 24.42 17.06 1.76
N LEU A 111 23.52 16.73 0.82
CA LEU A 111 23.01 17.71 -0.13
C LEU A 111 22.26 18.87 0.55
N GLN A 112 21.55 18.61 1.65
CA GLN A 112 20.81 19.63 2.42
C GLN A 112 21.72 20.51 3.29
N THR A 113 22.82 19.96 3.81
CA THR A 113 23.67 20.64 4.81
C THR A 113 25.02 21.11 4.30
N ASN A 114 25.38 20.76 3.06
CA ASN A 114 26.68 21.08 2.47
C ASN A 114 26.50 21.78 1.11
N LEU A 115 27.61 22.06 0.43
CA LEU A 115 27.63 22.78 -0.87
C LEU A 115 27.06 24.21 -0.78
N GLY A 116 26.99 24.80 0.42
CA GLY A 116 26.37 26.10 0.66
C GLY A 116 24.86 26.04 0.94
N ASN A 117 24.28 24.85 1.02
CA ASN A 117 22.94 24.65 1.57
C ASN A 117 23.00 24.60 3.10
N ASP A 118 21.94 25.06 3.76
CA ASP A 118 21.80 25.10 5.23
C ASP A 118 20.33 24.83 5.60
N TYR A 119 19.81 23.71 5.11
CA TYR A 119 18.45 23.25 5.36
C TYR A 119 18.40 22.26 6.52
N GLU A 120 17.25 22.17 7.19
CA GLU A 120 17.02 21.12 8.19
C GLU A 120 16.87 19.76 7.46
N PRO A 121 17.70 18.75 7.78
CA PRO A 121 17.58 17.44 7.14
C PRO A 121 16.26 16.76 7.47
N ASP A 122 15.53 16.33 6.43
CA ASP A 122 14.23 15.66 6.56
C ASP A 122 14.21 14.26 5.91
N ALA A 123 15.34 13.78 5.40
CA ALA A 123 15.45 12.45 4.79
C ALA A 123 15.28 11.33 5.84
N THR A 124 14.38 10.38 5.55
CA THR A 124 14.15 9.20 6.38
C THR A 124 14.32 7.92 5.56
N LEU A 125 14.58 6.79 6.23
CA LEU A 125 14.63 5.48 5.59
C LEU A 125 13.28 5.13 4.94
N GLU A 126 12.17 5.49 5.59
CA GLU A 126 10.81 5.29 5.06
C GLU A 126 10.59 6.06 3.75
N LEU A 127 10.98 7.34 3.71
CA LEU A 127 10.90 8.14 2.48
C LEU A 127 11.71 7.51 1.34
N VAL A 128 12.92 7.05 1.62
CA VAL A 128 13.78 6.43 0.62
C VAL A 128 13.17 5.12 0.11
N ALA A 129 12.70 4.26 1.01
CA ALA A 129 12.04 3.00 0.67
C ALA A 129 10.80 3.23 -0.22
N ASP A 130 9.93 4.17 0.15
CA ASP A 130 8.70 4.51 -0.61
C ASP A 130 8.99 5.10 -1.99
N THR A 131 10.19 5.66 -2.19
CA THR A 131 10.59 6.30 -3.45
C THR A 131 11.23 5.32 -4.44
N ARG A 132 11.63 4.13 -3.98
CA ARG A 132 12.25 3.12 -4.85
C ARG A 132 11.25 2.55 -5.85
N PRO A 133 11.69 2.29 -7.10
CA PRO A 133 10.85 1.62 -8.06
C PRO A 133 10.46 0.24 -7.52
N PHE A 134 9.17 -0.06 -7.58
CA PHE A 134 8.63 -1.36 -7.26
C PHE A 134 9.25 -2.43 -8.18
N ASP A 135 10.08 -3.32 -7.62
CA ASP A 135 10.55 -4.53 -8.31
C ASP A 135 9.68 -5.73 -7.90
N PRO A 136 8.76 -6.17 -8.77
CA PRO A 136 7.88 -7.30 -8.47
C PRO A 136 8.63 -8.63 -8.27
N GLU A 137 9.85 -8.80 -8.78
CA GLU A 137 10.59 -10.07 -8.63
C GLU A 137 11.34 -10.18 -7.30
N GLU A 138 11.80 -9.06 -6.74
CA GLU A 138 12.48 -9.01 -5.43
C GLU A 138 11.46 -9.09 -4.28
N GLU A 139 10.28 -8.47 -4.44
CA GLU A 139 9.17 -8.62 -3.50
C GLU A 139 8.67 -10.06 -3.46
N LEU A 140 8.60 -10.78 -4.59
CA LEU A 140 8.21 -12.20 -4.63
C LEU A 140 9.22 -13.10 -3.90
N ALA A 141 10.52 -12.84 -4.01
CA ALA A 141 11.55 -13.63 -3.35
C ALA A 141 11.62 -13.35 -1.83
N GLU A 142 11.44 -12.09 -1.42
CA GLU A 142 11.29 -11.75 -0.01
C GLU A 142 9.96 -12.24 0.55
N HIS A 143 8.87 -12.22 -0.21
CA HIS A 143 7.60 -12.87 0.15
C HIS A 143 7.78 -14.38 0.33
N GLU A 144 8.51 -15.08 -0.54
CA GLU A 144 8.73 -16.53 -0.40
C GLU A 144 9.62 -16.88 0.83
N ILE A 145 10.63 -16.07 1.13
CA ILE A 145 11.50 -16.28 2.31
C ILE A 145 10.81 -15.83 3.61
N GLN A 146 9.95 -14.80 3.56
CA GLN A 146 9.08 -14.43 4.67
C GLN A 146 7.95 -15.45 4.86
N GLU A 147 7.38 -16.02 3.81
CA GLU A 147 6.42 -17.12 3.87
C GLU A 147 7.06 -18.37 4.49
N GLN A 148 8.29 -18.73 4.12
CA GLN A 148 9.00 -19.87 4.73
C GLN A 148 9.40 -19.62 6.19
N ARG A 149 9.75 -18.39 6.60
CA ARG A 149 9.97 -18.05 8.02
C ARG A 149 8.67 -17.85 8.81
N ARG A 150 7.56 -17.50 8.15
CA ARG A 150 6.21 -17.37 8.73
C ARG A 150 5.52 -18.73 8.84
N MET A 151 5.87 -19.71 8.00
CA MET A 151 5.33 -21.07 8.07
C MET A 151 5.72 -21.80 9.37
N ASP A 152 6.81 -21.37 10.02
CA ASP A 152 7.23 -21.87 11.34
C ASP A 152 6.75 -20.98 12.51
N ALA A 153 6.16 -19.81 12.24
CA ALA A 153 5.69 -18.86 13.24
C ALA A 153 4.19 -18.57 13.10
N THR A 154 3.43 -19.46 13.75
CA THR A 154 2.07 -19.28 14.29
C THR A 154 0.94 -19.08 13.27
N GLY A 155 0.26 -20.18 12.93
CA GLY A 155 -1.09 -20.12 12.37
C GLY A 155 -2.00 -19.29 13.26
N VAL A 156 -2.46 -18.16 12.72
CA VAL A 156 -3.39 -17.26 13.38
C VAL A 156 -4.79 -17.53 12.80
N PRO A 157 -5.73 -18.05 13.61
CA PRO A 157 -7.08 -18.32 13.16
C PRO A 157 -7.96 -17.04 13.14
N ALA A 158 -9.07 -17.11 12.39
CA ALA A 158 -10.06 -16.06 12.07
C ALA A 158 -10.71 -15.32 13.27
N ASP A 159 -10.29 -15.61 14.50
CA ASP A 159 -10.80 -15.10 15.77
C ASP A 159 -10.27 -13.71 16.18
N ILE A 160 -9.49 -13.01 15.34
CA ILE A 160 -8.99 -11.65 15.64
C ILE A 160 -9.87 -10.53 15.03
N VAL A 161 -11.18 -10.74 14.95
CA VAL A 161 -12.12 -9.63 14.76
C VAL A 161 -12.43 -9.05 16.13
N VAL A 162 -11.92 -7.86 16.44
CA VAL A 162 -12.19 -7.23 17.74
C VAL A 162 -13.56 -6.55 17.70
N ARG A 163 -14.50 -7.07 18.48
CA ARG A 163 -15.87 -6.55 18.58
C ARG A 163 -16.02 -5.68 19.81
N HIS A 164 -16.29 -4.39 19.62
CA HIS A 164 -16.48 -3.43 20.70
C HIS A 164 -17.97 -3.29 21.03
N ALA A 165 -18.38 -3.80 22.19
CA ALA A 165 -19.75 -3.63 22.67
C ALA A 165 -20.07 -2.15 22.95
N VAL A 166 -21.35 -1.81 23.02
CA VAL A 166 -21.79 -0.48 23.51
C VAL A 166 -21.72 -0.48 25.04
N PRO A 167 -20.93 0.41 25.69
CA PRO A 167 -20.81 0.40 27.15
C PRO A 167 -22.15 0.59 27.86
N GLY A 168 -22.51 -0.36 28.74
CA GLY A 168 -23.71 -0.27 29.58
C GLY A 168 -25.04 -0.45 28.84
N SER A 169 -25.03 -1.10 27.68
CA SER A 169 -26.22 -1.32 26.86
C SER A 169 -26.35 -2.79 26.46
N ASP A 170 -27.54 -3.35 26.66
CA ASP A 170 -27.92 -4.68 26.13
C ASP A 170 -28.57 -4.57 24.74
N PHE A 171 -28.58 -3.37 24.14
CA PHE A 171 -29.07 -3.19 22.79
C PHE A 171 -28.17 -3.94 21.79
N PRO A 172 -28.73 -4.78 20.89
CA PRO A 172 -27.97 -5.80 20.18
C PRO A 172 -27.24 -5.24 18.94
N ILE A 173 -26.31 -4.30 19.17
CA ILE A 173 -25.41 -3.73 18.18
C ILE A 173 -24.01 -3.55 18.78
N LEU A 174 -22.99 -3.48 17.93
CA LEU A 174 -21.65 -3.05 18.34
C LEU A 174 -21.46 -1.54 18.20
N SER A 175 -20.58 -0.99 19.04
CA SER A 175 -20.06 0.37 18.89
C SER A 175 -19.00 0.46 17.78
N ALA A 176 -18.16 -0.57 17.64
CA ALA A 176 -17.14 -0.68 16.60
C ALA A 176 -16.74 -2.15 16.34
N VAL A 177 -16.13 -2.39 15.19
CA VAL A 177 -15.42 -3.63 14.84
C VAL A 177 -14.05 -3.26 14.29
N GLU A 178 -12.99 -3.91 14.77
CA GLU A 178 -11.66 -3.88 14.16
C GLU A 178 -11.44 -5.15 13.36
N VAL A 179 -10.93 -5.00 12.15
CA VAL A 179 -10.68 -6.09 11.19
C VAL A 179 -9.18 -6.24 11.03
N PRO A 180 -8.62 -7.47 11.14
CA PRO A 180 -7.19 -7.68 11.01
C PRO A 180 -6.72 -7.47 9.56
N ARG A 181 -5.43 -7.15 9.39
CA ARG A 181 -4.86 -6.70 8.10
C ARG A 181 -4.96 -7.73 6.96
N ASP A 182 -5.02 -9.00 7.33
CA ASP A 182 -5.03 -10.19 6.47
C ASP A 182 -6.45 -10.74 6.27
N ALA A 183 -7.47 -10.14 6.88
CA ALA A 183 -8.85 -10.56 6.66
C ALA A 183 -9.37 -10.10 5.30
N THR A 184 -10.13 -10.97 4.63
CA THR A 184 -10.88 -10.59 3.43
C THR A 184 -12.25 -10.06 3.82
N LEU A 185 -12.59 -8.86 3.35
CA LEU A 185 -13.94 -8.30 3.47
C LEU A 185 -14.83 -8.78 2.31
N VAL A 186 -16.00 -9.29 2.65
CA VAL A 186 -16.99 -9.80 1.69
C VAL A 186 -18.22 -8.91 1.73
N TYR A 187 -18.42 -8.15 0.65
CA TYR A 187 -19.54 -7.24 0.49
C TYR A 187 -20.70 -7.96 -0.20
N LEU A 188 -21.84 -8.05 0.48
CA LEU A 188 -23.05 -8.63 -0.10
C LEU A 188 -23.92 -7.49 -0.63
N SER A 189 -24.49 -7.68 -1.83
CA SER A 189 -25.50 -6.75 -2.35
C SER A 189 -26.73 -6.68 -1.45
N GLY A 190 -27.45 -5.56 -1.51
CA GLY A 190 -28.75 -5.38 -0.88
C GLY A 190 -29.65 -6.61 -1.09
N THR A 191 -30.15 -7.15 0.03
CA THR A 191 -31.03 -8.31 0.05
C THR A 191 -32.42 -7.87 0.45
N VAL A 192 -33.40 -8.42 -0.26
CA VAL A 192 -34.80 -8.01 -0.22
C VAL A 192 -35.69 -9.17 0.26
N PRO A 193 -36.93 -8.88 0.69
CA PRO A 193 -37.84 -9.88 1.22
C PRO A 193 -38.20 -10.94 0.20
N GLN A 194 -38.35 -12.17 0.68
CA GLN A 194 -38.81 -13.30 -0.15
C GLN A 194 -40.33 -13.42 -0.08
N VAL A 195 -40.93 -14.04 -1.10
CA VAL A 195 -42.37 -14.32 -1.11
C VAL A 195 -42.67 -15.35 -0.03
N VAL A 196 -43.63 -15.03 0.85
CA VAL A 196 -44.08 -15.92 1.94
C VAL A 196 -45.49 -16.48 1.68
N ASP A 197 -46.26 -15.82 0.82
CA ASP A 197 -47.57 -16.28 0.34
C ASP A 197 -47.60 -16.18 -1.20
N GLU A 198 -47.52 -17.33 -1.87
CA GLU A 198 -47.54 -17.36 -3.34
C GLU A 198 -48.92 -17.07 -3.93
N ASP A 199 -49.99 -17.29 -3.17
CA ASP A 199 -51.39 -17.12 -3.56
C ASP A 199 -51.86 -15.66 -3.45
N ALA A 200 -51.16 -14.85 -2.64
CA ALA A 200 -51.40 -13.42 -2.54
C ALA A 200 -51.07 -12.67 -3.86
N ASP A 201 -51.79 -11.58 -4.11
CA ASP A 201 -51.60 -10.77 -5.31
C ASP A 201 -50.16 -10.28 -5.47
N ARG A 202 -49.61 -10.32 -6.70
CA ARG A 202 -48.18 -10.08 -6.98
C ARG A 202 -47.62 -8.72 -6.53
N GLY A 203 -48.48 -7.76 -6.20
CA GLY A 203 -48.12 -6.44 -5.69
C GLY A 203 -48.70 -6.10 -4.31
N SER A 204 -49.33 -7.05 -3.61
CA SER A 204 -49.84 -6.80 -2.27
C SER A 204 -48.75 -6.95 -1.21
N ALA A 205 -48.90 -6.22 -0.10
CA ALA A 205 -48.06 -6.39 1.08
C ALA A 205 -48.20 -7.83 1.66
N ASP A 206 -49.40 -8.41 1.58
CA ASP A 206 -49.69 -9.77 2.06
C ASP A 206 -48.75 -10.84 1.47
N ARG A 207 -48.27 -10.62 0.23
CA ARG A 207 -47.35 -11.54 -0.46
C ARG A 207 -46.00 -11.70 0.25
N TYR A 208 -45.56 -10.68 0.97
CA TYR A 208 -44.27 -10.64 1.67
C TYR A 208 -44.44 -10.62 3.19
N GLY A 209 -45.64 -10.30 3.68
CA GLY A 209 -45.96 -10.18 5.10
C GLY A 209 -45.65 -8.80 5.68
N ASP A 210 -45.79 -8.68 6.99
CA ASP A 210 -45.42 -7.47 7.74
C ASP A 210 -43.90 -7.29 7.84
N THR A 211 -43.45 -6.17 8.42
CA THR A 211 -42.02 -5.83 8.56
C THR A 211 -41.21 -6.94 9.21
N LYS A 212 -41.80 -7.66 10.17
CA LYS A 212 -41.16 -8.79 10.86
C LYS A 212 -40.98 -9.97 9.92
N ALA A 213 -42.03 -10.42 9.24
CA ALA A 213 -41.97 -11.51 8.28
C ALA A 213 -40.97 -11.21 7.15
N GLN A 214 -40.98 -9.97 6.66
CA GLN A 214 -40.04 -9.51 5.65
C GLN A 214 -38.60 -9.47 6.17
N THR A 215 -38.37 -9.06 7.41
CA THR A 215 -37.03 -9.07 8.02
C THR A 215 -36.50 -10.49 8.16
N ILE A 216 -37.31 -11.43 8.64
CA ILE A 216 -36.93 -12.84 8.80
C ILE A 216 -36.57 -13.45 7.44
N SER A 217 -37.42 -13.29 6.42
CA SER A 217 -37.13 -13.84 5.09
C SER A 217 -35.90 -13.22 4.43
N THR A 218 -35.66 -11.93 4.66
CA THR A 218 -34.47 -11.22 4.18
C THR A 218 -33.20 -11.76 4.83
N LEU A 219 -33.20 -11.92 6.16
CA LEU A 219 -32.05 -12.46 6.90
C LEU A 219 -31.78 -13.93 6.58
N ALA A 220 -32.82 -14.75 6.38
CA ALA A 220 -32.68 -16.12 5.88
C ALA A 220 -31.99 -16.15 4.50
N SER A 221 -32.38 -15.26 3.58
CA SER A 221 -31.72 -15.17 2.26
C SER A 221 -30.26 -14.70 2.37
N ILE A 222 -29.94 -13.81 3.31
CA ILE A 222 -28.55 -13.43 3.60
C ILE A 222 -27.75 -14.63 4.12
N GLU A 223 -28.31 -15.41 5.05
CA GLU A 223 -27.67 -16.61 5.58
C GLU A 223 -27.38 -17.64 4.47
N GLU A 224 -28.32 -17.88 3.55
CA GLU A 224 -28.10 -18.75 2.40
C GLU A 224 -26.97 -18.24 1.48
N LYS A 225 -26.93 -16.92 1.21
CA LYS A 225 -25.86 -16.31 0.40
C LYS A 225 -24.51 -16.44 1.08
N LEU A 226 -24.42 -16.17 2.39
CA LEU A 226 -23.19 -16.34 3.16
C LEU A 226 -22.74 -17.81 3.14
N THR A 227 -23.67 -18.73 3.35
CA THR A 227 -23.37 -20.18 3.31
C THR A 227 -22.80 -20.61 1.95
N SER A 228 -23.31 -20.05 0.85
CA SER A 228 -22.76 -20.33 -0.50
C SER A 228 -21.33 -19.82 -0.72
N LEU A 229 -20.84 -18.96 0.17
CA LEU A 229 -19.49 -18.40 0.19
C LEU A 229 -18.65 -18.99 1.34
N ASP A 230 -19.09 -20.09 1.94
CA ASP A 230 -18.45 -20.71 3.11
C ASP A 230 -18.35 -19.75 4.31
N LEU A 231 -19.35 -18.89 4.48
CA LEU A 231 -19.50 -17.95 5.59
C LEU A 231 -20.80 -18.23 6.35
N SER A 232 -20.91 -17.65 7.54
CA SER A 232 -22.07 -17.74 8.44
C SER A 232 -22.58 -16.35 8.82
N MET A 233 -23.75 -16.31 9.47
CA MET A 233 -24.23 -15.08 10.10
C MET A 233 -23.25 -14.55 11.16
N GLY A 234 -22.44 -15.43 11.77
CA GLY A 234 -21.35 -15.11 12.69
C GLY A 234 -20.31 -14.14 12.12
N ASP A 235 -20.15 -14.14 10.80
CA ASP A 235 -19.09 -13.42 10.10
C ASP A 235 -19.51 -12.00 9.69
N VAL A 236 -20.78 -11.65 9.87
CA VAL A 236 -21.27 -10.29 9.59
C VAL A 236 -20.70 -9.31 10.62
N ILE A 237 -20.07 -8.25 10.13
CA ILE A 237 -19.42 -7.21 10.94
C ILE A 237 -20.07 -5.83 10.78
N LYS A 238 -20.78 -5.60 9.68
CA LYS A 238 -21.50 -4.36 9.38
C LYS A 238 -22.82 -4.67 8.72
N MET A 239 -23.86 -3.94 9.12
CA MET A 239 -25.20 -4.04 8.54
C MET A 239 -25.79 -2.64 8.31
N GLN A 240 -26.34 -2.41 7.13
CA GLN A 240 -27.16 -1.23 6.81
C GLN A 240 -28.57 -1.71 6.50
N VAL A 241 -29.57 -1.08 7.13
CA VAL A 241 -30.97 -1.46 7.02
C VAL A 241 -31.78 -0.27 6.55
N TYR A 242 -32.54 -0.47 5.49
CA TYR A 242 -33.45 0.51 4.91
C TYR A 242 -34.87 0.02 5.15
N LEU A 243 -35.62 0.73 6.01
CA LEU A 243 -37.02 0.44 6.32
C LEU A 243 -37.94 1.44 5.63
N VAL A 244 -39.14 0.97 5.27
CA VAL A 244 -40.23 1.80 4.74
C VAL A 244 -41.38 1.77 5.75
N ALA A 245 -42.08 2.90 5.91
CA ALA A 245 -43.31 2.95 6.70
C ALA A 245 -44.38 2.03 6.08
N PRO A 246 -44.95 1.07 6.83
CA PRO A 246 -46.06 0.26 6.33
C PRO A 246 -47.26 1.11 5.94
N ASP A 247 -48.09 0.62 5.01
CA ASP A 247 -49.30 1.33 4.59
C ASP A 247 -50.19 1.69 5.80
N GLY A 248 -50.56 2.97 5.89
CA GLY A 248 -51.34 3.50 7.00
C GLY A 248 -50.54 3.88 8.25
N SER A 249 -49.21 3.74 8.23
CA SER A 249 -48.29 4.25 9.25
C SER A 249 -47.62 5.55 8.80
N GLU A 250 -47.31 6.45 9.75
CA GLU A 250 -46.53 7.66 9.47
C GLU A 250 -45.01 7.42 9.51
N THR A 251 -44.58 6.32 10.13
CA THR A 251 -43.15 5.99 10.36
C THR A 251 -42.86 4.52 10.09
N MET A 252 -41.58 4.19 9.90
CA MET A 252 -41.08 2.81 9.85
C MET A 252 -41.48 2.01 11.09
N ASP A 253 -41.70 0.72 10.88
CA ASP A 253 -41.93 -0.24 11.95
C ASP A 253 -40.59 -0.82 12.46
N PHE A 254 -39.91 -0.03 13.28
CA PHE A 254 -38.65 -0.43 13.90
C PHE A 254 -38.81 -1.65 14.82
N SER A 255 -39.97 -1.81 15.47
CA SER A 255 -40.24 -2.93 16.38
C SER A 255 -40.30 -4.24 15.61
N GLY A 256 -41.04 -4.28 14.49
CA GLY A 256 -41.13 -5.46 13.62
C GLY A 256 -39.77 -5.86 13.07
N PHE A 257 -38.94 -4.89 12.66
CA PHE A 257 -37.55 -5.16 12.29
C PHE A 257 -36.75 -5.78 13.45
N MET A 258 -36.80 -5.20 14.64
CA MET A 258 -36.06 -5.73 15.80
C MET A 258 -36.50 -7.14 16.18
N GLU A 259 -37.80 -7.45 16.13
CA GLU A 259 -38.34 -8.78 16.38
C GLU A 259 -37.83 -9.84 15.39
N GLY A 260 -37.58 -9.47 14.13
CA GLY A 260 -36.95 -10.35 13.15
C GLY A 260 -35.44 -10.46 13.38
N TYR A 261 -34.77 -9.33 13.60
CA TYR A 261 -33.32 -9.25 13.75
C TYR A 261 -32.75 -10.10 14.90
N VAL A 262 -33.38 -10.04 16.09
CA VAL A 262 -32.89 -10.75 17.28
C VAL A 262 -33.05 -12.27 17.20
N GLN A 263 -33.62 -12.80 16.12
CA GLN A 263 -33.65 -14.24 15.86
C GLN A 263 -32.34 -14.75 15.22
N TYR A 264 -31.52 -13.85 14.65
CA TYR A 264 -30.29 -14.19 13.93
C TYR A 264 -29.00 -13.67 14.58
N PHE A 265 -29.11 -12.63 15.40
CA PHE A 265 -27.96 -11.95 16.00
C PHE A 265 -28.14 -11.78 17.51
N GLY A 266 -27.11 -12.14 18.27
CA GLY A 266 -27.13 -12.02 19.73
C GLY A 266 -27.96 -13.11 20.41
N THR A 267 -28.14 -14.25 19.75
CA THR A 267 -28.73 -15.48 20.31
C THR A 267 -27.68 -16.31 21.03
N ASP A 268 -28.09 -17.39 21.69
CA ASP A 268 -27.17 -18.34 22.32
C ASP A 268 -26.37 -19.11 21.25
N GLU A 269 -26.98 -19.43 20.11
CA GLU A 269 -26.36 -20.15 18.99
C GLU A 269 -25.44 -19.26 18.13
N GLN A 270 -25.78 -17.99 17.95
CA GLN A 270 -24.99 -16.97 17.27
C GLN A 270 -25.00 -15.73 18.18
N PRO A 271 -23.93 -15.50 18.95
CA PRO A 271 -23.85 -14.34 19.85
C PRO A 271 -23.23 -13.09 19.22
N ASN A 272 -22.65 -13.20 18.02
CA ASN A 272 -21.87 -12.14 17.39
C ASN A 272 -22.76 -11.05 16.81
N LEU A 273 -22.64 -9.83 17.32
CA LEU A 273 -23.37 -8.66 16.82
C LEU A 273 -22.57 -7.90 15.75
N PRO A 274 -23.19 -7.34 14.71
CA PRO A 274 -22.53 -6.39 13.80
C PRO A 274 -22.61 -4.95 14.31
N THR A 275 -21.78 -4.06 13.73
CA THR A 275 -22.13 -2.63 13.70
C THR A 275 -23.36 -2.44 12.82
N ARG A 276 -24.27 -1.53 13.19
CA ARG A 276 -25.54 -1.39 12.46
C ARG A 276 -26.02 0.05 12.35
N SER A 277 -26.58 0.38 11.19
CA SER A 277 -27.38 1.59 10.97
C SER A 277 -28.74 1.23 10.38
N VAL A 278 -29.80 1.88 10.86
CA VAL A 278 -31.17 1.67 10.40
C VAL A 278 -31.75 3.02 9.98
N PHE A 279 -32.30 3.08 8.79
CA PHE A 279 -32.83 4.29 8.17
C PHE A 279 -34.28 4.08 7.77
N GLU A 280 -35.12 5.11 7.94
CA GLU A 280 -36.38 5.19 7.21
C GLU A 280 -36.10 5.79 5.83
N VAL A 281 -36.59 5.14 4.77
CA VAL A 281 -36.50 5.60 3.38
C VAL A 281 -37.89 5.74 2.77
N ALA A 282 -38.01 6.58 1.73
CA ALA A 282 -39.29 6.86 1.08
C ALA A 282 -39.92 5.66 0.36
N GLY A 283 -39.12 4.65 0.01
CA GLY A 283 -39.55 3.44 -0.68
C GLY A 283 -38.38 2.60 -1.17
N LEU A 284 -38.68 1.36 -1.55
CA LEU A 284 -37.74 0.39 -2.13
C LEU A 284 -38.13 0.06 -3.57
N ALA A 285 -37.34 -0.76 -4.25
CA ALA A 285 -37.56 -1.10 -5.65
C ALA A 285 -38.92 -1.78 -5.92
N ASN A 286 -39.46 -2.49 -4.94
CA ASN A 286 -40.85 -2.96 -4.93
C ASN A 286 -41.64 -2.19 -3.88
N PRO A 287 -42.78 -1.56 -4.23
CA PRO A 287 -43.62 -0.83 -3.27
C PRO A 287 -44.14 -1.67 -2.10
N ALA A 288 -44.21 -3.00 -2.24
CA ALA A 288 -44.64 -3.91 -1.17
C ALA A 288 -43.53 -4.29 -0.19
N TRP A 289 -42.28 -3.91 -0.45
CA TRP A 289 -41.15 -4.18 0.44
C TRP A 289 -41.02 -3.10 1.51
N LEU A 290 -40.87 -3.57 2.75
CA LEU A 290 -40.75 -2.77 3.97
C LEU A 290 -39.33 -2.78 4.52
N VAL A 291 -38.45 -3.64 4.00
CA VAL A 291 -37.06 -3.79 4.45
C VAL A 291 -36.14 -4.18 3.30
N GLU A 292 -34.95 -3.58 3.25
CA GLU A 292 -33.81 -4.04 2.47
C GLU A 292 -32.56 -3.98 3.36
N ILE A 293 -31.72 -5.02 3.31
CA ILE A 293 -30.56 -5.17 4.18
C ILE A 293 -29.29 -5.39 3.34
N GLU A 294 -28.27 -4.57 3.60
CA GLU A 294 -26.91 -4.74 3.09
C GLU A 294 -25.99 -5.16 4.24
N VAL A 295 -25.10 -6.14 3.99
CA VAL A 295 -24.13 -6.61 4.98
C VAL A 295 -22.72 -6.67 4.42
N VAL A 296 -21.75 -6.43 5.30
CA VAL A 296 -20.34 -6.76 5.08
C VAL A 296 -19.97 -7.85 6.07
N ALA A 297 -19.45 -8.95 5.54
CA ALA A 297 -18.89 -10.04 6.32
C ALA A 297 -17.36 -10.04 6.23
N VAL A 298 -16.72 -10.78 7.11
CA VAL A 298 -15.27 -10.97 7.14
C VAL A 298 -14.94 -12.46 7.01
N ARG A 299 -13.92 -12.77 6.22
CA ARG A 299 -13.33 -14.10 6.09
C ARG A 299 -11.91 -14.04 6.65
N GLY A 300 -11.62 -14.88 7.64
CA GLY A 300 -10.23 -15.18 8.01
C GLY A 300 -9.62 -16.22 7.07
N GLU A 301 -8.29 -16.27 6.99
CA GLU A 301 -7.57 -17.26 6.18
C GLU A 301 -7.76 -18.70 6.68
#